data_AF-A0A7S4W4J1-F1
#
_entry.id   AF-A0A7S4W4J1-F1
#
_cell.length_a   1.000
_cell.length_b   1.000
_cell.length_c   1.000
_cell.angle_alpha   90.00
_cell.angle_beta   90.00
_cell.angle_gamma   90.00
#
_symmetry.space_group_name_H-M   'P 1'
#
loop_
_entity.id
_entity.type
_entity.pdbx_description
1 polymer ?
#
loop_
_entity_poly.entity_id
_entity_poly.type
_entity_poly.pdbx_seq_one_letter_code
_entity_poly.pdbx_strand_id
1 'polypeptide(L)'
;IIRAVMRPSFLCILVLIASWKLEQTFDLPWKEGLITVLMTIFIIRAVVMKQLGTPLTHADDDGVPISGFTSRTGTGAVTCRFNVNLKGILRFIANKKEEREEEQKQMDTSDVSSVSTSTTQRRSNVEVSVTHIVVKAVARAMSDLPVLNSHHIYYPPLFINGFYPSDTIDISVVPGASSRGSNHIVTLQDVERMGIQEIAEAVARRKHRNQSDGTSNMFWSVFHKVGSIISWIPLSGKRNQSQFGSCIVFTSPDSENSEVDIEVAPAPHVGGANIAVVVGGIRGAVGPRSSSAPRYPILSVSVTIDCPAASVGTCRKFVEKVQKLLQFPEVYEKGTLRS
;
A
#
# COMPACT_ATOMS: atom_id res chain seq x y z
N ILE A 1 -10.80 33.90 8.30
CA ILE A 1 -9.60 34.64 8.76
C ILE A 1 -9.13 34.17 10.15
N ILE A 2 -10.01 33.95 11.15
CA ILE A 2 -9.62 33.34 12.46
C ILE A 2 -9.35 31.81 12.39
N ARG A 3 -9.61 31.17 11.25
CA ARG A 3 -9.32 29.73 11.02
C ARG A 3 -7.90 29.43 10.55
N ALA A 4 -7.08 30.46 10.28
CA ALA A 4 -5.71 30.26 9.82
C ALA A 4 -4.79 29.98 11.02
N VAL A 5 -4.41 28.71 11.16
CA VAL A 5 -3.16 28.27 11.81
C VAL A 5 -2.99 28.76 13.25
N MET A 6 -3.95 28.48 14.14
CA MET A 6 -3.53 28.21 15.52
C MET A 6 -2.70 26.94 15.47
N ARG A 7 -1.37 27.08 15.52
CA ARG A 7 -0.48 25.96 15.80
C ARG A 7 -1.08 25.15 16.96
N PRO A 8 -1.03 23.81 16.93
CA PRO A 8 -1.64 22.99 17.99
C PRO A 8 -1.23 23.44 19.39
N SER A 9 -0.01 23.95 19.53
CA SER A 9 0.52 24.59 20.74
C SER A 9 -0.30 25.79 21.23
N PHE A 10 -0.82 26.64 20.35
CA PHE A 10 -1.63 27.80 20.70
C PHE A 10 -3.03 27.41 21.17
N LEU A 11 -3.62 26.38 20.56
CA LEU A 11 -4.91 25.84 21.03
C LEU A 11 -4.76 25.16 22.41
N CYS A 12 -3.65 24.45 22.64
CA CYS A 12 -3.32 23.92 23.98
C CYS A 12 -3.20 25.04 25.02
N ILE A 13 -2.49 26.12 24.68
CA ILE A 13 -2.35 27.28 25.58
C ILE A 13 -3.71 27.92 25.87
N LEU A 14 -4.56 28.09 24.86
CA LEU A 14 -5.90 28.66 25.07
C LEU A 14 -6.81 27.74 25.88
N VAL A 15 -6.74 26.42 25.68
CA VAL A 15 -7.51 25.47 26.49
C VAL A 15 -6.98 25.44 27.92
N LEU A 16 -5.67 25.54 28.14
CA LEU A 16 -5.08 25.69 29.47
C LEU A 16 -5.54 26.99 30.15
N ILE A 17 -5.50 28.12 29.45
CA ILE A 17 -5.97 29.42 29.96
C ILE A 17 -7.47 29.40 30.25
N ALA A 18 -8.26 28.78 29.36
CA ALA A 18 -9.71 28.65 29.55
C ALA A 18 -10.03 27.74 30.73
N SER A 19 -9.31 26.62 30.88
CA SER A 19 -9.45 25.71 32.02
C SER A 19 -9.08 26.39 33.33
N TRP A 20 -7.99 27.16 33.32
CA TRP A 20 -7.56 27.96 34.47
C TRP A 20 -8.56 29.05 34.85
N LYS A 21 -9.17 29.73 33.86
CA LYS A 21 -10.26 30.69 34.13
C LYS A 21 -11.53 30.03 34.63
N LEU A 22 -11.89 28.85 34.10
CA LEU A 22 -13.04 28.08 34.56
C LEU A 22 -12.86 27.63 36.02
N GLU A 23 -11.64 27.23 36.39
CA GLU A 23 -11.26 26.87 37.76
C GLU A 23 -11.50 28.02 38.75
N GLN A 24 -11.23 29.26 38.35
CA GLN A 24 -11.50 30.44 39.20
C GLN A 24 -12.99 30.76 39.35
N THR A 25 -13.84 30.30 38.42
CA THR A 25 -15.24 30.74 38.34
C THR A 25 -16.20 29.73 38.97
N PHE A 26 -15.85 28.43 38.98
CA PHE A 26 -16.75 27.37 39.45
C PHE A 26 -16.05 26.41 40.41
N ASP A 27 -16.54 26.36 41.65
CA ASP A 27 -16.02 25.46 42.68
C ASP A 27 -16.67 24.07 42.58
N LEU A 28 -16.31 23.35 41.52
CA LEU A 28 -16.82 22.02 41.21
C LEU A 28 -15.95 20.94 41.88
N PRO A 29 -16.52 19.97 42.61
CA PRO A 29 -15.76 18.92 43.33
C PRO A 29 -15.00 17.92 42.44
N TRP A 30 -15.14 18.02 41.12
CA TRP A 30 -14.60 17.12 40.10
C TRP A 30 -13.59 17.82 39.16
N LYS A 31 -13.23 19.07 39.46
CA LYS A 31 -12.35 19.92 38.64
C LYS A 31 -10.96 19.32 38.43
N GLU A 32 -10.36 18.76 39.48
CA GLU A 32 -9.02 18.15 39.43
C GLU A 32 -8.98 16.94 38.49
N GLY A 33 -10.04 16.12 38.52
CA GLY A 33 -10.19 14.96 37.63
C GLY A 33 -10.31 15.38 36.17
N LEU A 34 -11.13 16.40 35.87
CA LEU A 34 -11.35 16.88 34.51
C LEU A 34 -10.06 17.46 33.90
N ILE A 35 -9.31 18.27 34.67
CA ILE A 35 -8.03 18.83 34.20
C ILE A 35 -7.03 17.71 33.88
N THR A 36 -6.93 16.71 34.75
CA THR A 36 -6.03 15.56 34.56
C THR A 36 -6.37 14.77 33.29
N VAL A 37 -7.67 14.53 33.05
CA VAL A 37 -8.15 13.85 31.83
C VAL A 37 -7.84 14.66 30.59
N LEU A 38 -8.12 15.98 30.57
CA LEU A 38 -7.81 16.84 29.44
C LEU A 38 -6.30 16.88 29.15
N MET A 39 -5.47 17.05 30.17
CA MET A 39 -4.01 17.03 30.03
C MET A 39 -3.51 15.70 29.45
N THR A 40 -4.10 14.58 29.89
CA THR A 40 -3.76 13.27 29.36
C THR A 40 -4.15 13.15 27.88
N ILE A 41 -5.34 13.62 27.48
CA ILE A 41 -5.77 13.67 26.07
C ILE A 41 -4.80 14.51 25.23
N PHE A 42 -4.35 15.66 25.72
CA PHE A 42 -3.38 16.51 25.00
C PHE A 42 -2.01 15.87 24.88
N ILE A 43 -1.51 15.23 25.94
CA ILE A 43 -0.23 14.51 25.91
C ILE A 43 -0.32 13.35 24.91
N ILE A 44 -1.39 12.55 24.95
CA ILE A 44 -1.63 11.48 23.99
C ILE A 44 -1.68 12.04 22.58
N ARG A 45 -2.40 13.15 22.34
CA ARG A 45 -2.47 13.80 21.02
C ARG A 45 -1.09 14.21 20.53
N ALA A 46 -0.27 14.84 21.38
CA ALA A 46 1.07 15.29 21.02
C ALA A 46 1.99 14.10 20.68
N VAL A 47 1.92 13.01 21.44
CA VAL A 47 2.66 11.78 21.16
C VAL A 47 2.22 11.15 19.85
N VAL A 48 0.91 11.03 19.63
CA VAL A 48 0.34 10.47 18.39
C VAL A 48 0.73 11.33 17.19
N MET A 49 0.57 12.65 17.25
CA MET A 49 0.98 13.57 16.16
C MET A 49 2.48 13.49 15.87
N LYS A 50 3.32 13.30 16.91
CA LYS A 50 4.76 13.11 16.73
C LYS A 50 5.07 11.79 16.01
N GLN A 51 4.30 10.73 16.27
CA GLN A 51 4.45 9.44 15.59
C GLN A 51 3.90 9.45 14.15
N LEU A 52 2.82 10.19 13.90
CA LEU A 52 2.21 10.31 12.57
C LEU A 52 2.99 11.22 11.61
N GLY A 53 3.88 12.06 12.14
CA GLY A 53 4.62 13.04 11.35
C GLY A 53 3.81 14.27 10.98
N THR A 54 4.32 15.05 10.03
CA THR A 54 3.66 16.27 9.54
C THR A 54 2.50 15.90 8.62
N PRO A 55 1.28 16.42 8.87
CA PRO A 55 0.17 16.20 7.95
C PRO A 55 0.50 16.79 6.58
N LEU A 56 0.00 16.16 5.51
CA LEU A 56 0.14 16.69 4.17
C LEU A 56 -0.67 17.98 4.03
N THR A 57 -0.02 19.02 3.51
CA THR A 57 -0.63 20.30 3.14
C THR A 57 -0.49 20.51 1.64
N HIS A 58 -1.41 21.27 1.04
CA HIS A 58 -1.22 21.74 -0.33
C HIS A 58 -0.11 22.80 -0.39
N ALA A 59 0.34 23.12 -1.60
CA ALA A 59 1.38 24.14 -1.82
C ALA A 59 1.01 25.52 -1.26
N ASP A 60 -0.28 25.79 -1.10
CA ASP A 60 -0.82 27.04 -0.55
C ASP A 60 -0.93 27.03 0.99
N ASP A 61 -0.29 26.08 1.68
CA ASP A 61 -0.37 25.84 3.14
C ASP A 61 -1.77 25.50 3.68
N ASP A 62 -2.78 25.45 2.81
CA ASP A 62 -4.10 24.95 3.14
C ASP A 62 -4.03 23.43 3.33
N GLY A 63 -4.57 22.96 4.47
CA GLY A 63 -4.69 21.53 4.75
C GLY A 63 -5.47 20.82 3.64
N VAL A 64 -5.03 19.61 3.25
CA VAL A 64 -5.72 18.83 2.22
C VAL A 64 -7.18 18.65 2.65
N PRO A 65 -8.15 19.21 1.90
CA PRO A 65 -9.54 19.13 2.27
C PRO A 65 -9.98 17.67 2.20
N ILE A 66 -10.72 17.24 3.21
CA ILE A 66 -11.37 15.93 3.21
C ILE A 66 -12.52 16.04 2.20
N SER A 67 -12.21 15.72 0.94
CA SER A 67 -13.17 15.85 -0.14
C SER A 67 -14.30 14.84 0.05
N GLY A 68 -15.51 15.38 -0.04
CA GLY A 68 -16.80 14.75 0.17
C GLY A 68 -17.91 15.82 0.27
N PHE A 69 -17.58 17.01 0.80
CA PHE A 69 -18.55 18.10 0.96
C PHE A 69 -18.06 19.52 0.61
N THR A 70 -16.79 19.74 0.23
CA THR A 70 -16.30 21.09 -0.13
C THR A 70 -16.11 21.23 -1.64
N SER A 71 -16.91 22.11 -2.23
CA SER A 71 -17.12 22.37 -3.65
C SER A 71 -15.94 22.97 -4.42
N ARG A 72 -14.67 22.79 -3.99
CA ARG A 72 -13.56 23.57 -4.59
C ARG A 72 -12.30 22.87 -5.12
N THR A 73 -11.84 21.70 -4.69
CA THR A 73 -10.49 21.28 -5.15
C THR A 73 -10.16 19.78 -5.19
N GLY A 74 -11.08 18.86 -4.92
CA GLY A 74 -10.80 17.43 -5.11
C GLY A 74 -10.77 17.06 -6.60
N THR A 75 -9.67 16.53 -7.12
CA THR A 75 -9.57 16.07 -8.53
C THR A 75 -10.41 14.83 -8.84
N GLY A 76 -11.11 14.29 -7.84
CA GLY A 76 -11.79 13.00 -7.91
C GLY A 76 -10.82 11.85 -8.18
N ALA A 77 -11.37 10.66 -8.43
CA ALA A 77 -10.59 9.53 -8.89
C ALA A 77 -10.04 9.79 -10.31
N VAL A 78 -8.72 9.67 -10.47
CA VAL A 78 -8.03 9.83 -11.76
C VAL A 78 -7.62 8.45 -12.25
N THR A 79 -8.15 8.04 -13.41
CA THR A 79 -7.79 6.77 -14.04
C THR A 79 -6.90 7.00 -15.26
N CYS A 80 -5.77 6.29 -15.31
CA CYS A 80 -4.81 6.32 -16.39
C CYS A 80 -4.63 4.92 -16.95
N ARG A 81 -4.73 4.76 -18.27
CA ARG A 81 -4.40 3.52 -18.98
C ARG A 81 -3.14 3.68 -19.78
N PHE A 82 -2.29 2.67 -19.78
CA PHE A 82 -1.12 2.63 -20.64
C PHE A 82 -0.76 1.19 -21.02
N ASN A 83 -0.04 1.10 -22.13
CA ASN A 83 0.44 -0.15 -22.69
C ASN A 83 1.94 -0.26 -22.49
N VAL A 84 2.41 -1.45 -22.11
CA VAL A 84 3.84 -1.75 -21.93
C VAL A 84 4.25 -2.91 -22.84
N ASN A 85 5.37 -2.75 -23.54
CA ASN A 85 5.97 -3.84 -24.30
C ASN A 85 6.56 -4.88 -23.34
N LEU A 86 6.09 -6.12 -23.43
CA LEU A 86 6.49 -7.21 -22.55
C LEU A 86 7.86 -7.82 -22.89
N LYS A 87 8.50 -7.43 -24.00
CA LYS A 87 9.78 -8.02 -24.41
C LYS A 87 10.84 -7.97 -23.30
N GLY A 88 10.97 -6.83 -22.61
CA GLY A 88 11.91 -6.67 -21.49
C GLY A 88 11.52 -7.51 -20.27
N ILE A 89 10.22 -7.52 -19.94
CA ILE A 89 9.67 -8.29 -18.82
C ILE A 89 9.84 -9.80 -19.03
N LEU A 90 9.50 -10.31 -20.21
CA LEU A 90 9.62 -11.72 -20.54
C LEU A 90 11.07 -12.16 -20.59
N ARG A 91 11.98 -11.33 -21.12
CA ARG A 91 13.42 -11.59 -21.05
C ARG A 91 13.90 -11.70 -19.61
N PHE A 92 13.48 -10.78 -18.75
CA PHE A 92 13.83 -10.82 -17.33
C PHE A 92 13.31 -12.08 -16.63
N ILE A 93 12.06 -12.47 -16.87
CA ILE A 93 11.48 -13.70 -16.31
C ILE A 93 12.25 -14.94 -16.82
N ALA A 94 12.59 -14.98 -18.11
CA ALA A 94 13.36 -16.08 -18.70
C ALA A 94 14.76 -16.19 -18.08
N ASN A 95 15.49 -15.08 -17.98
CA ASN A 95 16.82 -15.05 -17.35
C ASN A 95 16.74 -15.48 -15.88
N LYS A 96 15.74 -15.01 -15.13
CA LYS A 96 15.54 -15.40 -13.73
C LYS A 96 15.18 -16.88 -13.56
N LYS A 97 14.51 -17.46 -14.55
CA LYS A 97 14.23 -18.90 -14.57
C LYS A 97 15.53 -19.69 -14.82
N GLU A 98 16.34 -19.27 -15.77
CA GLU A 98 17.63 -19.89 -16.09
C GLU A 98 18.62 -19.83 -14.91
N GLU A 99 18.79 -18.66 -14.28
CA GLU A 99 19.64 -18.48 -13.09
C GLU A 99 19.30 -19.51 -11.99
N ARG A 100 18.00 -19.79 -11.78
CA ARG A 100 17.57 -20.78 -10.78
C ARG A 100 17.80 -22.22 -11.21
N GLU A 101 17.60 -22.53 -12.48
CA GLU A 101 17.89 -23.87 -12.99
C GLU A 101 19.40 -24.19 -12.87
N GLU A 102 20.26 -23.19 -13.04
CA GLU A 102 21.71 -23.31 -12.80
C GLU A 102 22.04 -23.50 -11.31
N GLU A 103 21.47 -22.67 -10.42
CA GLU A 103 21.64 -22.83 -8.96
C GLU A 103 21.18 -24.21 -8.49
N GLN A 104 20.07 -24.72 -9.03
CA GLN A 104 19.53 -26.03 -8.68
C GLN A 104 20.46 -27.16 -9.14
N LYS A 105 20.99 -27.10 -10.37
CA LYS A 105 21.97 -28.09 -10.87
C LYS A 105 23.26 -28.11 -10.05
N GLN A 106 23.71 -26.96 -9.56
CA GLN A 106 24.90 -26.87 -8.71
C GLN A 106 24.67 -27.57 -7.36
N MET A 107 23.51 -27.38 -6.73
CA MET A 107 23.15 -28.05 -5.48
C MET A 107 23.06 -29.58 -5.64
N ASP A 108 22.43 -30.06 -6.72
CA ASP A 108 22.28 -31.50 -6.97
C ASP A 108 23.63 -32.21 -7.19
N THR A 109 24.65 -31.47 -7.66
CA THR A 109 26.00 -32.03 -7.90
C THR A 109 26.84 -32.10 -6.61
N SER A 110 26.53 -31.28 -5.60
CA SER A 110 27.28 -31.24 -4.32
C SER A 110 26.81 -32.25 -3.28
N ASP A 111 25.63 -32.86 -3.43
CA ASP A 111 24.98 -33.68 -2.38
C ASP A 111 25.21 -35.20 -2.47
N VAL A 112 26.21 -35.67 -3.22
CA VAL A 112 26.54 -37.12 -3.33
C VAL A 112 27.20 -37.69 -2.06
N SER A 113 27.45 -36.89 -1.02
CA SER A 113 28.11 -37.39 0.19
C SER A 113 27.78 -36.64 1.49
N SER A 114 26.50 -36.58 1.88
CA SER A 114 26.13 -36.53 3.31
C SER A 114 24.64 -36.75 3.54
N VAL A 115 24.30 -37.89 4.12
CA VAL A 115 23.01 -38.14 4.76
C VAL A 115 22.95 -37.27 6.03
N SER A 116 22.30 -36.12 5.95
CA SER A 116 21.91 -35.37 7.14
C SER A 116 20.56 -34.68 6.94
N THR A 117 19.67 -34.98 7.88
CA THR A 117 18.33 -34.44 8.09
C THR A 117 18.26 -32.92 7.95
N SER A 118 17.74 -32.44 6.82
CA SER A 118 17.58 -31.00 6.54
C SER A 118 16.10 -30.58 6.61
N THR A 119 15.69 -30.13 7.81
CA THR A 119 14.53 -29.24 8.00
C THR A 119 14.85 -27.79 7.57
N THR A 120 16.02 -27.57 6.99
CA THR A 120 16.52 -26.29 6.49
C THR A 120 15.88 -26.00 5.14
N GLN A 121 14.73 -25.32 5.19
CA GLN A 121 14.36 -24.28 4.25
C GLN A 121 14.49 -24.67 2.76
N ARG A 122 13.59 -25.55 2.28
CA ARG A 122 13.20 -25.60 0.87
C ARG A 122 12.91 -24.16 0.42
N ARG A 123 13.87 -23.51 -0.27
CA ARG A 123 13.57 -22.30 -1.05
C ARG A 123 12.45 -22.72 -1.99
N SER A 124 11.26 -22.20 -1.75
CA SER A 124 10.10 -22.56 -2.54
C SER A 124 10.39 -22.11 -3.98
N ASN A 125 10.34 -23.04 -4.94
CA ASN A 125 10.49 -22.79 -6.38
C ASN A 125 9.33 -21.92 -6.92
N VAL A 126 9.15 -20.72 -6.37
CA VAL A 126 8.04 -19.83 -6.69
C VAL A 126 8.41 -19.03 -7.92
N GLU A 127 7.71 -19.25 -9.02
CA GLU A 127 7.97 -18.55 -10.28
C GLU A 127 7.69 -17.03 -10.16
N VAL A 128 8.56 -16.22 -10.78
CA VAL A 128 8.32 -14.77 -10.89
C VAL A 128 7.27 -14.55 -11.98
N SER A 129 6.18 -13.89 -11.63
CA SER A 129 5.14 -13.46 -12.55
C SER A 129 5.25 -11.96 -12.86
N VAL A 130 4.57 -11.53 -13.93
CA VAL A 130 4.43 -10.11 -14.30
C VAL A 130 3.88 -9.28 -13.13
N THR A 131 2.95 -9.85 -12.35
CA THR A 131 2.36 -9.21 -11.18
C THR A 131 3.41 -8.80 -10.15
N HIS A 132 4.39 -9.65 -9.86
CA HIS A 132 5.43 -9.34 -8.87
C HIS A 132 6.30 -8.17 -9.33
N ILE A 133 6.55 -8.08 -10.64
CA ILE A 133 7.29 -6.97 -11.27
C ILE A 133 6.48 -5.68 -11.21
N VAL A 134 5.17 -5.74 -11.49
CA VAL A 134 4.25 -4.59 -11.35
C VAL A 134 4.19 -4.10 -9.91
N VAL A 135 4.05 -5.00 -8.95
CA VAL A 135 4.04 -4.67 -7.52
C VAL A 135 5.32 -3.93 -7.12
N LYS A 136 6.50 -4.40 -7.54
CA LYS A 136 7.78 -3.73 -7.28
C LYS A 136 7.87 -2.37 -7.98
N ALA A 137 7.45 -2.27 -9.24
CA ALA A 137 7.46 -1.02 -10.00
C ALA A 137 6.55 0.04 -9.36
N VAL A 138 5.37 -0.36 -8.90
CA VAL A 138 4.43 0.50 -8.18
C VAL A 138 5.03 0.95 -6.85
N ALA A 139 5.57 0.02 -6.06
CA ALA A 139 6.22 0.37 -4.78
C ALA A 139 7.32 1.42 -4.98
N ARG A 140 8.16 1.24 -6.01
CA ARG A 140 9.24 2.19 -6.31
C ARG A 140 8.71 3.53 -6.79
N ALA A 141 7.67 3.56 -7.62
CA ALA A 141 7.06 4.82 -8.02
C ALA A 141 6.41 5.56 -6.84
N MET A 142 5.85 4.83 -5.87
CA MET A 142 5.27 5.40 -4.65
C MET A 142 6.34 5.99 -3.72
N SER A 143 7.51 5.35 -3.60
CA SER A 143 8.61 5.87 -2.76
C SER A 143 9.12 7.23 -3.24
N ASP A 144 9.07 7.46 -4.55
CA ASP A 144 9.44 8.73 -5.16
C ASP A 144 8.37 9.83 -5.04
N LEU A 145 7.13 9.44 -4.73
CA LEU A 145 5.97 10.33 -4.62
C LEU A 145 5.20 10.04 -3.32
N PRO A 146 5.76 10.42 -2.15
CA PRO A 146 5.24 10.03 -0.83
C PRO A 146 3.81 10.52 -0.56
N VAL A 147 3.35 11.56 -1.27
CA VAL A 147 1.97 12.05 -1.24
C VAL A 147 0.97 10.93 -1.54
N LEU A 148 1.32 10.01 -2.45
CA LEU A 148 0.49 8.88 -2.83
C LEU A 148 0.52 7.73 -1.81
N ASN A 149 1.55 7.69 -0.96
CA ASN A 149 1.67 6.76 0.17
C ASN A 149 1.11 7.36 1.47
N SER A 150 0.07 8.17 1.39
CA SER A 150 -0.58 8.75 2.56
C SER A 150 -1.81 7.96 2.97
N HIS A 151 -2.23 8.10 4.23
CA HIS A 151 -3.46 7.51 4.73
C HIS A 151 -4.29 8.57 5.43
N HIS A 152 -5.60 8.49 5.28
CA HIS A 152 -6.52 9.36 6.01
C HIS A 152 -6.68 8.83 7.44
N ILE A 153 -6.34 9.67 8.41
CA ILE A 153 -6.59 9.39 9.82
C ILE A 153 -7.71 10.28 10.28
N TYR A 154 -8.78 9.63 10.78
CA TYR A 154 -9.87 10.29 11.46
C TYR A 154 -9.97 9.75 12.89
N TYR A 155 -9.52 10.56 13.86
CA TYR A 155 -9.61 10.26 15.28
C TYR A 155 -10.27 11.43 16.02
N PRO A 156 -11.62 11.43 16.11
CA PRO A 156 -12.38 12.50 16.76
C PRO A 156 -11.96 12.81 18.20
N PRO A 157 -11.69 11.83 19.08
CA PRO A 157 -11.40 12.14 20.49
C PRO A 157 -10.11 12.95 20.69
N LEU A 158 -9.16 12.89 19.75
CA LEU A 158 -7.92 13.69 19.78
C LEU A 158 -7.97 14.88 18.82
N PHE A 159 -9.10 15.13 18.15
CA PHE A 159 -9.20 16.13 17.10
C PHE A 159 -8.08 15.99 16.04
N ILE A 160 -7.78 14.74 15.67
CA ILE A 160 -6.85 14.41 14.61
C ILE A 160 -7.68 14.05 13.38
N ASN A 161 -7.52 14.84 12.34
CA ASN A 161 -8.22 14.64 11.08
C ASN A 161 -7.35 15.17 9.95
N GLY A 162 -6.85 14.28 9.09
CA GLY A 162 -5.96 14.67 7.99
C GLY A 162 -5.31 13.50 7.30
N PHE A 163 -4.53 13.81 6.26
CA PHE A 163 -3.70 12.83 5.55
C PHE A 163 -2.28 12.85 6.09
N TYR A 164 -1.77 11.67 6.44
CA TYR A 164 -0.43 11.50 6.98
C TYR A 164 0.38 10.58 6.08
N PRO A 165 1.67 10.87 5.82
CA PRO A 165 2.51 9.97 5.06
C PRO A 165 2.73 8.67 5.84
N SER A 166 2.78 7.54 5.14
CA SER A 166 3.19 6.26 5.71
C SER A 166 4.70 6.06 5.52
N ASP A 167 5.38 5.62 6.59
CA ASP A 167 6.83 5.30 6.53
C ASP A 167 7.13 4.04 5.73
N THR A 168 6.16 3.13 5.61
CA THR A 168 6.28 1.88 4.85
C THR A 168 5.33 1.89 3.67
N ILE A 169 5.74 1.23 2.59
CA ILE A 169 4.90 1.04 1.39
C ILE A 169 4.32 -0.36 1.43
N ASP A 170 3.09 -0.44 1.93
CA ASP A 170 2.34 -1.69 2.03
C ASP A 170 1.45 -1.82 0.78
N ILE A 171 1.50 -2.98 0.11
CA ILE A 171 0.72 -3.24 -1.13
C ILE A 171 -0.10 -4.51 -0.97
N SER A 172 -1.40 -4.39 -1.18
CA SER A 172 -2.33 -5.52 -1.25
C SER A 172 -2.35 -6.10 -2.66
N VAL A 173 -2.07 -7.39 -2.80
CA VAL A 173 -2.10 -8.10 -4.08
C VAL A 173 -3.28 -9.05 -4.07
N VAL A 174 -4.09 -8.99 -5.12
CA VAL A 174 -5.13 -9.98 -5.39
C VAL A 174 -4.59 -10.94 -6.45
N PRO A 175 -3.91 -12.03 -6.05
CA PRO A 175 -3.55 -13.09 -6.99
C PRO A 175 -4.84 -13.61 -7.64
N GLY A 176 -4.82 -13.76 -8.97
CA GLY A 176 -5.97 -14.15 -9.76
C GLY A 176 -6.70 -15.37 -9.19
N ALA A 177 -8.00 -15.45 -9.48
CA ALA A 177 -8.91 -16.43 -8.89
C ALA A 177 -8.31 -17.84 -8.91
N SER A 178 -8.06 -18.40 -7.72
CA SER A 178 -7.89 -19.84 -7.62
C SER A 178 -9.22 -20.50 -7.94
N SER A 179 -9.21 -21.71 -8.50
CA SER A 179 -10.38 -22.49 -8.91
C SER A 179 -11.47 -22.69 -7.83
N ARG A 180 -11.24 -22.22 -6.60
CA ARG A 180 -12.17 -22.29 -5.45
C ARG A 180 -12.92 -20.99 -5.14
N GLY A 181 -12.84 -19.96 -5.99
CA GLY A 181 -13.75 -18.80 -5.93
C GLY A 181 -13.55 -17.81 -4.78
N SER A 182 -12.55 -18.00 -3.92
CA SER A 182 -12.17 -17.01 -2.90
C SER A 182 -11.10 -16.05 -3.43
N ASN A 183 -11.46 -14.77 -3.51
CA ASN A 183 -10.52 -13.67 -3.77
C ASN A 183 -9.68 -13.44 -2.52
N HIS A 184 -8.55 -14.14 -2.42
CA HIS A 184 -7.61 -13.92 -1.32
C HIS A 184 -6.80 -12.66 -1.59
N ILE A 185 -6.78 -11.76 -0.61
CA ILE A 185 -6.01 -10.52 -0.68
C ILE A 185 -4.79 -10.69 0.21
N VAL A 186 -3.61 -10.45 -0.35
CA VAL A 186 -2.33 -10.62 0.32
C VAL A 186 -1.66 -9.26 0.49
N THR A 187 -1.64 -8.72 1.71
CA THR A 187 -1.04 -7.40 2.01
C THR A 187 0.44 -7.48 2.33
N LEU A 188 1.30 -7.29 1.34
CA LEU A 188 2.75 -7.21 1.48
C LEU A 188 3.15 -5.94 2.23
N GLN A 189 4.12 -6.04 3.14
CA GLN A 189 4.59 -4.93 3.96
C GLN A 189 5.96 -4.49 3.49
N ASP A 190 6.22 -3.19 3.49
CA ASP A 190 7.51 -2.59 3.12
C ASP A 190 8.10 -3.12 1.79
N VAL A 191 7.25 -3.13 0.77
CA VAL A 191 7.56 -3.72 -0.56
C VAL A 191 8.73 -3.01 -1.25
N GLU A 192 9.00 -1.76 -0.88
CA GLU A 192 10.15 -1.02 -1.40
C GLU A 192 11.47 -1.75 -1.15
N ARG A 193 11.64 -2.33 0.04
CA ARG A 193 12.89 -3.02 0.41
C ARG A 193 12.99 -4.44 -0.12
N MET A 194 11.86 -5.04 -0.50
CA MET A 194 11.80 -6.43 -0.92
C MET A 194 12.30 -6.63 -2.35
N GLY A 195 13.05 -7.71 -2.59
CA GLY A 195 13.38 -8.17 -3.94
C GLY A 195 12.14 -8.68 -4.69
N ILE A 196 12.16 -8.71 -6.03
CA ILE A 196 11.07 -9.30 -6.83
C ILE A 196 10.85 -10.77 -6.46
N GLN A 197 11.94 -11.48 -6.18
CA GLN A 197 11.91 -12.86 -5.68
C GLN A 197 11.20 -12.98 -4.33
N GLU A 198 11.56 -12.13 -3.38
CA GLU A 198 10.98 -12.13 -2.03
C GLU A 198 9.50 -11.78 -2.06
N ILE A 199 9.10 -10.87 -2.96
CA ILE A 199 7.69 -10.54 -3.23
C ILE A 199 6.95 -11.80 -3.69
N ALA A 200 7.50 -12.52 -4.68
CA ALA A 200 6.90 -13.75 -5.18
C ALA A 200 6.72 -14.79 -4.06
N GLU A 201 7.77 -15.03 -3.28
CA GLU A 201 7.74 -15.96 -2.15
C GLU A 201 6.75 -15.52 -1.07
N ALA A 202 6.70 -14.24 -0.72
CA ALA A 202 5.78 -13.72 0.28
C ALA A 202 4.32 -13.88 -0.14
N VAL A 203 4.01 -13.66 -1.43
CA VAL A 203 2.69 -13.90 -2.00
C VAL A 203 2.34 -15.39 -1.93
N ALA A 204 3.25 -16.27 -2.34
CA ALA A 204 3.03 -17.72 -2.31
C ALA A 204 2.86 -18.27 -0.89
N ARG A 205 3.72 -17.87 0.06
CA ARG A 205 3.65 -18.31 1.46
C ARG A 205 2.32 -17.94 2.12
N ARG A 206 1.81 -16.73 1.88
CA ARG A 206 0.54 -16.28 2.45
C ARG A 206 -0.67 -16.90 1.78
N LYS A 207 -0.57 -17.23 0.48
CA LYS A 207 -1.58 -18.04 -0.20
C LYS A 207 -1.79 -19.39 0.49
N HIS A 208 -0.70 -20.06 0.91
CA HIS A 208 -0.79 -21.35 1.62
C HIS A 208 -1.30 -21.22 3.05
N ARG A 209 -0.85 -20.20 3.80
CA ARG A 209 -1.24 -20.01 5.21
C ARG A 209 -2.73 -19.68 5.38
N ASN A 210 -3.28 -18.86 4.49
CA ASN A 210 -4.70 -18.49 4.56
C ASN A 210 -5.63 -19.67 4.20
N GLN A 211 -5.09 -20.72 3.59
CA GLN A 211 -5.84 -21.95 3.29
C GLN A 211 -5.91 -22.89 4.51
N SER A 212 -4.95 -22.79 5.45
CA SER A 212 -4.91 -23.64 6.65
C SER A 212 -5.60 -23.02 7.87
N ASP A 213 -5.71 -21.70 7.95
CA ASP A 213 -6.22 -21.00 9.14
C ASP A 213 -7.77 -20.92 9.20
N GLY A 214 -8.49 -21.77 8.45
CA GLY A 214 -9.96 -21.83 8.41
C GLY A 214 -10.64 -22.30 9.69
N THR A 215 -9.90 -22.74 10.70
CA THR A 215 -10.47 -23.26 11.96
C THR A 215 -9.55 -23.01 13.15
N SER A 216 -9.60 -21.82 13.74
CA SER A 216 -9.47 -21.69 15.21
C SER A 216 -9.73 -20.27 15.69
N ASN A 217 -10.38 -20.17 16.85
CA ASN A 217 -10.42 -19.02 17.76
C ASN A 217 -11.60 -18.05 17.63
N MET A 218 -12.82 -18.59 17.71
CA MET A 218 -14.02 -17.85 18.11
C MET A 218 -13.86 -17.18 19.49
N PHE A 219 -12.99 -17.71 20.37
CA PHE A 219 -12.76 -17.22 21.74
C PHE A 219 -11.96 -15.90 21.82
N TRP A 220 -11.13 -15.58 20.82
CA TRP A 220 -10.40 -14.31 20.77
C TRP A 220 -11.25 -13.13 20.28
N SER A 221 -12.37 -13.40 19.60
CA SER A 221 -13.23 -12.35 18.99
C SER A 221 -13.91 -11.43 20.01
N VAL A 222 -14.17 -11.92 21.23
CA VAL A 222 -14.81 -11.14 22.30
C VAL A 222 -13.80 -10.20 22.98
N PHE A 223 -12.57 -10.66 23.19
CA PHE A 223 -11.48 -9.80 23.70
C PHE A 223 -11.02 -8.77 22.67
N HIS A 224 -11.10 -9.06 21.37
CA HIS A 224 -10.84 -8.07 20.31
C HIS A 224 -11.90 -6.98 20.21
N LYS A 225 -13.13 -7.16 20.72
CA LYS A 225 -14.14 -6.07 20.73
C LYS A 225 -13.80 -4.98 21.74
N VAL A 226 -13.31 -5.33 22.92
CA VAL A 226 -12.83 -4.35 23.92
C VAL A 226 -11.42 -3.84 23.54
N GLY A 227 -10.58 -4.72 22.99
CA GLY A 227 -9.30 -4.35 22.39
C GLY A 227 -9.40 -3.54 21.10
N SER A 228 -10.54 -3.45 20.43
CA SER A 228 -10.71 -2.65 19.20
C SER A 228 -10.57 -1.14 19.48
N ILE A 229 -10.98 -0.71 20.67
CA ILE A 229 -10.86 0.68 21.11
C ILE A 229 -9.38 1.06 21.37
N ILE A 230 -8.55 0.09 21.75
CA ILE A 230 -7.13 0.30 22.09
C ILE A 230 -6.17 -0.12 20.96
N SER A 231 -6.54 -1.09 20.11
CA SER A 231 -5.72 -1.59 18.99
C SER A 231 -5.65 -0.65 17.79
N TRP A 232 -6.45 0.41 17.78
CA TRP A 232 -6.34 1.49 16.79
C TRP A 232 -5.30 2.54 17.19
N ILE A 233 -4.86 2.53 18.45
CA ILE A 233 -3.71 3.31 18.89
C ILE A 233 -2.46 2.52 18.48
N PRO A 234 -1.57 3.06 17.64
CA PRO A 234 -0.41 2.34 17.10
C PRO A 234 0.69 2.05 18.14
N LEU A 235 0.35 1.98 19.44
CA LEU A 235 1.26 1.73 20.54
C LEU A 235 1.77 0.28 20.58
N SER A 236 1.05 -0.66 19.96
CA SER A 236 1.51 -2.03 19.79
C SER A 236 1.65 -2.29 18.29
N GLY A 237 2.87 -2.55 17.81
CA GLY A 237 3.22 -2.74 16.39
C GLY A 237 2.55 -3.90 15.65
N LYS A 238 1.42 -4.41 16.14
CA LYS A 238 0.54 -5.35 15.44
C LYS A 238 -0.54 -4.55 14.72
N ARG A 239 -0.22 -4.06 13.51
CA ARG A 239 -1.22 -3.50 12.57
C ARG A 239 -2.32 -4.55 12.37
N ASN A 240 -3.56 -4.21 12.67
CA ASN A 240 -4.71 -5.07 12.41
C ASN A 240 -4.73 -5.42 10.91
N GLN A 241 -4.71 -6.72 10.60
CA GLN A 241 -4.58 -7.29 9.25
C GLN A 241 -5.77 -6.99 8.31
N SER A 242 -6.72 -6.15 8.72
CA SER A 242 -7.96 -5.88 7.98
C SER A 242 -7.92 -4.61 7.11
N GLN A 243 -6.80 -3.88 7.08
CA GLN A 243 -6.67 -2.70 6.23
C GLN A 243 -5.85 -3.03 4.99
N PHE A 244 -6.37 -2.63 3.84
CA PHE A 244 -5.62 -2.64 2.59
C PHE A 244 -4.34 -1.82 2.75
N GLY A 245 -3.29 -2.20 2.02
CA GLY A 245 -2.13 -1.34 1.86
C GLY A 245 -2.51 -0.03 1.14
N SER A 246 -1.57 0.90 1.05
CA SER A 246 -1.76 2.18 0.33
C SER A 246 -2.11 1.97 -1.16
N CYS A 247 -1.75 0.81 -1.70
CA CYS A 247 -2.07 0.38 -3.07
C CYS A 247 -2.66 -1.04 -3.06
N ILE A 248 -3.62 -1.29 -3.96
CA ILE A 248 -4.10 -2.62 -4.31
C ILE A 248 -3.77 -2.95 -5.76
N VAL A 249 -3.29 -4.17 -6.02
CA VAL A 249 -2.97 -4.67 -7.36
C VAL A 249 -3.86 -5.86 -7.66
N PHE A 250 -4.71 -5.70 -8.67
CA PHE A 250 -5.56 -6.74 -9.24
C PHE A 250 -4.89 -7.36 -10.44
N THR A 251 -5.07 -8.66 -10.58
CA THR A 251 -4.65 -9.41 -11.76
C THR A 251 -5.89 -9.96 -12.41
N SER A 252 -6.20 -9.48 -13.61
CA SER A 252 -7.27 -10.06 -14.41
C SER A 252 -6.66 -11.21 -15.23
N PRO A 253 -7.06 -12.46 -15.00
CA PRO A 253 -6.74 -13.50 -15.97
C PRO A 253 -7.40 -13.13 -17.30
N ASP A 254 -6.68 -13.36 -18.40
CA ASP A 254 -7.27 -13.25 -19.73
C ASP A 254 -8.20 -14.46 -19.91
N SER A 255 -9.45 -14.22 -20.26
CA SER A 255 -10.33 -15.32 -20.67
C SER A 255 -10.16 -15.48 -22.17
N GLU A 256 -9.99 -16.71 -22.64
CA GLU A 256 -9.44 -17.05 -23.98
C GLU A 256 -10.13 -16.38 -25.19
N ASN A 257 -11.26 -15.69 -25.00
CA ASN A 257 -11.97 -14.98 -26.07
C ASN A 257 -12.57 -13.61 -25.64
N SER A 258 -12.14 -13.01 -24.53
CA SER A 258 -12.71 -11.73 -24.08
C SER A 258 -11.64 -10.67 -23.81
N GLU A 259 -11.51 -9.72 -24.72
CA GLU A 259 -10.72 -8.50 -24.50
C GLU A 259 -11.52 -7.48 -23.67
N VAL A 260 -11.67 -7.76 -22.37
CA VAL A 260 -12.34 -6.83 -21.44
C VAL A 260 -11.28 -6.05 -20.67
N ASP A 261 -11.27 -4.73 -20.84
CA ASP A 261 -10.50 -3.83 -19.98
C ASP A 261 -11.28 -3.60 -18.68
N ILE A 262 -10.69 -4.04 -17.56
CA ILE A 262 -11.27 -3.84 -16.24
C ILE A 262 -10.66 -2.59 -15.61
N GLU A 263 -11.52 -1.71 -15.12
CA GLU A 263 -11.13 -0.59 -14.28
C GLU A 263 -11.76 -0.74 -12.91
N VAL A 264 -10.95 -0.54 -11.89
CA VAL A 264 -11.39 -0.55 -10.51
C VAL A 264 -11.13 0.83 -9.94
N ALA A 265 -12.19 1.47 -9.43
CA ALA A 265 -12.05 2.66 -8.61
C ALA A 265 -11.87 2.22 -7.15
N PRO A 266 -10.85 2.71 -6.45
CA PRO A 266 -10.75 2.50 -5.01
C PRO A 266 -11.96 3.13 -4.30
N ALA A 267 -12.38 2.51 -3.18
CA ALA A 267 -13.42 3.05 -2.32
C ALA A 267 -12.76 3.61 -1.04
N PRO A 268 -12.31 4.88 -1.03
CA PRO A 268 -11.53 5.43 0.09
C PRO A 268 -12.32 5.44 1.41
N HIS A 269 -13.64 5.60 1.35
CA HIS A 269 -14.51 5.69 2.53
C HIS A 269 -14.66 4.38 3.33
N VAL A 270 -14.19 3.24 2.79
CA VAL A 270 -14.30 1.93 3.44
C VAL A 270 -12.94 1.42 3.93
N GLY A 271 -11.96 2.33 4.12
CA GLY A 271 -10.58 1.94 4.43
C GLY A 271 -9.87 1.31 3.23
N GLY A 272 -10.27 1.70 2.02
CA GLY A 272 -9.66 1.24 0.77
C GLY A 272 -8.30 1.87 0.52
N ALA A 273 -7.50 1.22 -0.32
CA ALA A 273 -6.25 1.76 -0.85
C ALA A 273 -6.50 3.05 -1.65
N ASN A 274 -5.57 4.01 -1.65
CA ASN A 274 -5.68 5.21 -2.49
C ASN A 274 -5.45 4.90 -3.98
N ILE A 275 -4.74 3.81 -4.26
CA ILE A 275 -4.34 3.41 -5.60
C ILE A 275 -4.88 2.03 -5.88
N ALA A 276 -5.57 1.86 -7.00
CA ALA A 276 -5.94 0.58 -7.55
C ALA A 276 -5.25 0.38 -8.90
N VAL A 277 -4.43 -0.66 -9.00
CA VAL A 277 -3.75 -1.05 -10.24
C VAL A 277 -4.40 -2.33 -10.74
N VAL A 278 -4.84 -2.33 -11.99
CA VAL A 278 -5.35 -3.51 -12.66
C VAL A 278 -4.35 -3.91 -13.75
N VAL A 279 -3.78 -5.10 -13.59
CA VAL A 279 -2.95 -5.75 -14.60
C VAL A 279 -3.88 -6.56 -15.49
N GLY A 280 -4.04 -6.10 -16.74
CA GLY A 280 -4.87 -6.75 -17.75
C GLY A 280 -4.16 -7.91 -18.46
N GLY A 281 -4.87 -8.50 -19.42
CA GLY A 281 -4.37 -9.57 -20.28
C GLY A 281 -3.22 -9.14 -21.20
N ILE A 282 -2.53 -10.14 -21.77
CA ILE A 282 -1.41 -9.94 -22.69
C ILE A 282 -1.95 -10.03 -24.11
N ARG A 283 -1.82 -8.94 -24.88
CA ARG A 283 -2.30 -8.88 -26.27
C ARG A 283 -1.14 -8.86 -27.25
N GLY A 284 -1.31 -9.50 -28.41
CA GLY A 284 -0.37 -9.39 -29.51
C GLY A 284 -0.65 -8.14 -30.34
N ALA A 285 0.25 -7.15 -30.32
CA ALA A 285 0.12 -5.97 -31.16
C ALA A 285 0.95 -6.06 -32.42
N VAL A 286 0.42 -5.58 -33.53
CA VAL A 286 1.13 -5.45 -34.81
C VAL A 286 1.94 -4.17 -34.80
N GLY A 287 3.19 -4.23 -35.27
CA GLY A 287 4.06 -3.06 -35.38
C GLY A 287 3.47 -1.96 -36.27
N PRO A 288 3.75 -0.68 -35.99
CA PRO A 288 3.16 0.46 -36.69
C PRO A 288 3.54 0.59 -38.18
N ARG A 289 4.40 -0.30 -38.71
CA ARG A 289 5.04 -0.13 -40.03
C ARG A 289 4.76 -1.23 -41.05
N SER A 290 4.02 -2.29 -40.72
CA SER A 290 3.58 -3.27 -41.73
C SER A 290 2.56 -4.24 -41.15
N SER A 291 1.56 -4.64 -41.94
CA SER A 291 0.69 -5.79 -41.63
C SER A 291 1.46 -7.11 -41.53
N SER A 292 2.68 -7.17 -42.08
CA SER A 292 3.63 -8.28 -41.93
C SER A 292 4.62 -8.13 -40.79
N ALA A 293 4.55 -7.05 -39.99
CA ALA A 293 5.46 -6.84 -38.88
C ALA A 293 5.23 -7.90 -37.79
N PRO A 294 6.31 -8.42 -37.16
CA PRO A 294 6.18 -9.41 -36.09
C PRO A 294 5.31 -8.84 -34.96
N ARG A 295 4.34 -9.64 -34.51
CA ARG A 295 3.52 -9.29 -33.35
C ARG A 295 4.39 -9.30 -32.11
N TYR A 296 4.25 -8.29 -31.26
CA TYR A 296 4.92 -8.23 -29.97
C TYR A 296 3.88 -8.22 -28.84
N PRO A 297 4.18 -8.88 -27.71
CA PRO A 297 3.27 -8.93 -26.58
C PRO A 297 3.21 -7.56 -25.89
N ILE A 298 2.01 -7.07 -25.67
CA ILE A 298 1.69 -5.84 -24.94
C ILE A 298 0.89 -6.21 -23.69
N LEU A 299 1.30 -5.63 -22.56
CA LEU A 299 0.54 -5.63 -21.32
C LEU A 299 -0.29 -4.36 -21.23
N SER A 300 -1.61 -4.50 -21.02
CA SER A 300 -2.48 -3.38 -20.65
C SER A 300 -2.46 -3.20 -19.14
N VAL A 301 -2.20 -1.98 -18.66
CA VAL A 301 -2.23 -1.63 -17.25
C VAL A 301 -3.14 -0.43 -17.05
N SER A 302 -4.09 -0.57 -16.13
CA SER A 302 -4.94 0.53 -15.68
C SER A 302 -4.58 0.90 -14.25
N VAL A 303 -4.45 2.20 -13.98
CA VAL A 303 -4.12 2.74 -12.66
C VAL A 303 -5.16 3.79 -12.31
N THR A 304 -5.95 3.53 -11.27
CA THR A 304 -6.86 4.50 -10.69
C THR A 304 -6.30 5.02 -9.38
N ILE A 305 -6.25 6.35 -9.25
CA ILE A 305 -5.72 7.04 -8.07
C ILE A 305 -6.83 7.92 -7.51
N ASP A 306 -7.26 7.63 -6.31
CA ASP A 306 -8.16 8.47 -5.52
C ASP A 306 -7.40 8.93 -4.28
N CYS A 307 -6.64 10.02 -4.45
CA CYS A 307 -5.84 10.62 -3.40
C CYS A 307 -6.10 12.13 -3.39
N PRO A 308 -6.89 12.65 -2.44
CA PRO A 308 -7.21 14.08 -2.36
C PRO A 308 -5.98 14.98 -2.22
N ALA A 309 -4.87 14.44 -1.70
CA ALA A 309 -3.61 15.16 -1.57
C ALA A 309 -2.83 15.28 -2.88
N ALA A 310 -3.15 14.47 -3.91
CA ALA A 310 -2.40 14.42 -5.16
C ALA A 310 -3.06 15.23 -6.27
N SER A 311 -2.26 16.00 -7.00
CA SER A 311 -2.72 16.68 -8.23
C SER A 311 -2.75 15.72 -9.43
N VAL A 312 -3.53 16.04 -10.47
CA VAL A 312 -3.52 15.30 -11.75
C VAL A 312 -2.09 15.21 -12.33
N GLY A 313 -1.28 16.25 -12.17
CA GLY A 313 0.12 16.26 -12.59
C GLY A 313 0.98 15.25 -11.82
N THR A 314 0.74 15.11 -10.51
CA THR A 314 1.39 14.09 -9.67
C THR A 314 0.97 12.69 -10.09
N CYS A 315 -0.33 12.47 -10.33
CA CYS A 315 -0.87 11.21 -10.84
C CYS A 315 -0.24 10.81 -12.19
N ARG A 316 -0.11 11.76 -13.11
CA ARG A 316 0.57 11.55 -14.40
C ARG A 316 2.04 11.18 -14.21
N LYS A 317 2.78 11.91 -13.39
CA LYS A 317 4.20 11.61 -13.09
C LYS A 317 4.38 10.22 -12.50
N PHE A 318 3.48 9.82 -11.59
CA PHE A 318 3.46 8.48 -11.02
C PHE A 318 3.29 7.41 -12.10
N VAL A 319 2.29 7.56 -12.96
CA VAL A 319 1.98 6.60 -14.03
C VAL A 319 3.11 6.53 -15.07
N GLU A 320 3.64 7.67 -15.51
CA GLU A 320 4.81 7.71 -16.40
C GLU A 320 6.02 7.01 -15.77
N LYS A 321 6.19 7.14 -14.46
CA LYS A 321 7.25 6.44 -13.73
C LYS A 321 6.98 4.95 -13.71
N VAL A 322 5.79 4.48 -13.29
CA VAL A 322 5.43 3.04 -13.34
C VAL A 322 5.64 2.46 -14.74
N GLN A 323 5.21 3.16 -15.79
CA GLN A 323 5.39 2.72 -17.18
C GLN A 323 6.88 2.59 -17.56
N LYS A 324 7.69 3.60 -17.26
CA LYS A 324 9.16 3.54 -17.47
C LYS A 324 9.77 2.40 -16.67
N LEU A 325 9.27 2.18 -15.45
CA LEU A 325 9.79 1.15 -14.58
C LEU A 325 9.52 -0.24 -15.20
N LEU A 326 8.30 -0.48 -15.66
CA LEU A 326 7.93 -1.76 -16.28
C LEU A 326 8.70 -2.07 -17.58
N GLN A 327 9.21 -1.06 -18.30
CA GLN A 327 10.00 -1.28 -19.51
C GLN A 327 11.39 -1.88 -19.23
N PHE A 328 11.95 -1.67 -18.04
CA PHE A 328 13.34 -2.03 -17.70
C PHE A 328 13.46 -2.68 -16.31
N PRO A 329 12.86 -3.88 -16.07
CA PRO A 329 12.88 -4.58 -14.78
C PRO A 329 14.27 -4.76 -14.16
N GLU A 330 15.31 -4.92 -14.99
CA GLU A 330 16.70 -5.11 -14.57
C GLU A 330 17.27 -3.93 -13.77
N VAL A 331 16.74 -2.72 -13.96
CA VAL A 331 17.23 -1.50 -13.28
C VAL A 331 16.90 -1.52 -11.79
N TYR A 332 15.82 -2.21 -11.36
CA TYR A 332 15.38 -2.23 -9.95
C TYR A 332 16.19 -3.17 -9.08
N GLU A 333 16.61 -4.29 -9.64
CA GLU A 333 17.27 -5.33 -8.87
C GLU A 333 18.66 -4.87 -8.40
N LYS A 334 19.40 -4.19 -9.26
CA LYS A 334 20.77 -3.72 -8.97
C LYS A 334 20.81 -2.51 -8.03
N GLY A 335 19.76 -1.69 -8.01
CA GLY A 335 19.69 -0.49 -7.17
C GLY A 335 19.50 -0.78 -5.68
N THR A 336 18.90 -1.92 -5.33
CA THR A 336 18.59 -2.28 -3.94
C THR A 336 19.83 -2.73 -3.15
N LEU A 337 20.92 -3.10 -3.83
CA LEU A 337 22.16 -3.59 -3.20
C LEU A 337 23.18 -2.49 -2.84
N ARG A 338 22.87 -1.20 -3.08
CA ARG A 338 23.84 -0.09 -2.93
C ARG A 338 23.42 1.03 -1.97
N SER A 339 22.34 0.88 -1.22
CA SER A 339 21.93 1.79 -0.14
C SER A 339 22.05 1.12 1.22
#